data_AF-A0A6A4MFP1-F1
#
_entry.id   AF-A0A6A4MFP1-F1
#
_cell.length_a   1.000
_cell.length_b   1.000
_cell.length_c   1.000
_cell.angle_alpha   90.00
_cell.angle_beta   90.00
_cell.angle_gamma   90.00
#
_symmetry.space_group_name_H-M   'P 1'
#
loop_
_entity.id
_entity.type
_entity.pdbx_description
1 polymer ?
#
loop_
_entity_poly.entity_id
_entity_poly.type
_entity_poly.pdbx_seq_one_letter_code
_entity_poly.pdbx_strand_id
1 'polypeptide(L)'
;MADSRMRSEDQVSKIVKCCNEYKVPIVPYGGATSIEGHTLSPQGGVCIDMTLMKRVKSLHVEDMDVVVEPGIGWIELNEYLEPYGLFFPLDPGPGATIGGMCATRCSGSLAVRYGTMRDNVINLKAVLANGDIVKTGSRARKSAAGYDLTRLMIGSEGTLGVITEVTLRLQKIPQYSVVAMCNFPTIKDAADVAIATMFSGIQVSRVELLDEVQVKAINIANGRNLPEVPTLMFEFVGTEAYSREQTLIVQKIATERNGSNFIFAEDPEAKKELWQIRKEALWACFAMEPSSEAMISVSPLGRFT
;
A
#
# COMPACT_ATOMS: atom_id res chain seq x y z
N MET A 1 17.54 -23.02 18.60
CA MET A 1 16.74 -22.39 17.53
C MET A 1 17.11 -23.09 16.23
N ALA A 2 16.22 -23.89 15.67
CA ALA A 2 16.44 -24.45 14.34
C ALA A 2 16.31 -23.31 13.32
N ASP A 3 17.23 -23.26 12.36
CA ASP A 3 17.25 -22.26 11.30
C ASP A 3 16.02 -22.46 10.38
N SER A 4 14.93 -21.73 10.62
CA SER A 4 13.66 -21.81 9.86
C SER A 4 13.63 -20.90 8.62
N ARG A 5 14.81 -20.55 8.10
CA ARG A 5 14.97 -19.68 6.93
C ARG A 5 14.61 -20.42 5.62
N MET A 6 13.45 -20.10 5.05
CA MET A 6 12.89 -20.79 3.89
C MET A 6 13.49 -20.31 2.57
N ARG A 7 13.80 -21.23 1.66
CA ARG A 7 14.32 -20.91 0.32
C ARG A 7 13.49 -21.51 -0.83
N SER A 8 12.52 -22.39 -0.54
CA SER A 8 11.64 -22.98 -1.54
C SER A 8 10.25 -23.33 -1.01
N GLU A 9 9.28 -23.36 -1.93
CA GLU A 9 7.89 -23.78 -1.70
C GLU A 9 7.78 -25.21 -1.14
N ASP A 10 8.64 -26.13 -1.58
CA ASP A 10 8.68 -27.52 -1.07
C ASP A 10 9.07 -27.59 0.41
N GLN A 11 9.97 -26.71 0.88
CA GLN A 11 10.33 -26.65 2.30
C GLN A 11 9.16 -26.18 3.13
N VAL A 12 8.43 -25.16 2.67
CA VAL A 12 7.20 -24.66 3.31
C VAL A 12 6.17 -25.78 3.40
N SER A 13 5.91 -26.48 2.29
CA SER A 13 4.99 -27.63 2.25
C SER A 13 5.36 -28.71 3.28
N LYS A 14 6.63 -29.12 3.34
CA LYS A 14 7.09 -30.13 4.33
C LYS A 14 6.91 -29.68 5.78
N ILE A 15 7.18 -28.42 6.09
CA ILE A 15 6.99 -27.88 7.45
C ILE A 15 5.52 -27.83 7.81
N VAL A 16 4.66 -27.36 6.90
CA VAL A 16 3.22 -27.31 7.14
C VAL A 16 2.66 -28.72 7.35
N LYS A 17 3.10 -29.72 6.58
CA LYS A 17 2.72 -31.15 6.80
C LYS A 17 3.11 -31.64 8.19
N CYS A 18 4.36 -31.40 8.59
CA CYS A 18 4.84 -31.78 9.91
C CYS A 18 4.03 -31.09 11.03
N CYS A 19 3.81 -29.78 10.93
CA CYS A 19 3.02 -29.04 11.91
C CYS A 19 1.56 -29.53 11.98
N ASN A 20 0.95 -29.87 10.84
CA ASN A 20 -0.40 -30.43 10.80
C ASN A 20 -0.49 -31.84 11.42
N GLU A 21 0.54 -32.67 11.24
CA GLU A 21 0.65 -33.99 11.86
C GLU A 21 0.72 -33.87 13.40
N TYR A 22 1.59 -32.99 13.89
CA TYR A 22 1.82 -32.81 15.33
C TYR A 22 0.94 -31.75 16.00
N LYS A 23 -0.02 -31.17 15.28
CA LYS A 23 -0.93 -30.11 15.78
C LYS A 23 -0.20 -28.89 16.34
N VAL A 24 0.88 -28.49 15.68
CA VAL A 24 1.66 -27.30 16.03
C VAL A 24 1.12 -26.09 15.26
N PRO A 25 0.76 -24.98 15.95
CA PRO A 25 0.35 -23.74 15.29
C PRO A 25 1.44 -23.17 14.38
N ILE A 26 1.03 -22.49 13.32
CA ILE A 26 1.93 -21.86 12.34
C ILE A 26 1.59 -20.38 12.23
N VAL A 27 2.63 -19.53 12.19
CA VAL A 27 2.51 -18.10 11.87
C VAL A 27 3.43 -17.79 10.68
N PRO A 28 2.89 -17.50 9.49
CA PRO A 28 3.69 -16.98 8.38
C PRO A 28 4.24 -15.59 8.72
N TYR A 29 5.50 -15.34 8.38
CA TYR A 29 6.19 -14.11 8.72
C TYR A 29 6.84 -13.47 7.49
N GLY A 30 6.76 -12.14 7.41
CA GLY A 30 7.29 -11.32 6.32
C GLY A 30 8.04 -10.12 6.87
N GLY A 31 7.66 -8.92 6.44
CA GLY A 31 8.33 -7.67 6.88
C GLY A 31 8.06 -7.24 8.33
N ALA A 32 7.12 -7.87 9.03
CA ALA A 32 6.67 -7.50 10.39
C ALA A 32 6.31 -6.02 10.58
N THR A 33 5.76 -5.39 9.54
CA THR A 33 5.34 -3.99 9.56
C THR A 33 3.85 -3.81 9.88
N SER A 34 3.14 -4.89 10.25
CA SER A 34 1.71 -4.83 10.56
C SER A 34 1.46 -4.21 11.93
N ILE A 35 0.37 -3.45 12.06
CA ILE A 35 -0.01 -2.79 13.32
C ILE A 35 -1.14 -3.52 14.08
N GLU A 36 -1.65 -4.64 13.54
CA GLU A 36 -2.84 -5.34 14.05
C GLU A 36 -2.48 -6.66 14.78
N GLY A 37 -1.21 -6.87 15.11
CA GLY A 37 -0.77 -8.02 15.91
C GLY A 37 -0.66 -9.35 15.16
N HIS A 38 -0.62 -9.36 13.82
CA HIS A 38 -0.50 -10.58 13.00
C HIS A 38 0.73 -11.46 13.33
N THR A 39 1.79 -10.86 13.88
CA THR A 39 3.01 -11.57 14.27
C THR A 39 2.98 -12.10 15.70
N LEU A 40 1.89 -11.87 16.44
CA LEU A 40 1.72 -12.40 17.79
C LEU A 40 1.45 -13.91 17.73
N SER A 41 2.14 -14.66 18.59
CA SER A 41 2.00 -16.11 18.70
C SER A 41 1.53 -16.48 20.11
N PRO A 42 0.27 -16.17 20.50
CA PRO A 42 -0.21 -16.39 21.87
C PRO A 42 -0.20 -17.85 22.30
N GLN A 43 -0.25 -18.78 21.33
CA GLN A 43 -0.19 -20.23 21.55
C GLN A 43 1.20 -20.81 21.27
N GLY A 44 2.22 -19.96 21.04
CA GLY A 44 3.53 -20.38 20.53
C GLY A 44 3.41 -20.99 19.13
N GLY A 45 4.31 -21.92 18.80
CA GLY A 45 4.30 -22.66 17.53
C GLY A 45 5.49 -22.34 16.63
N VAL A 46 5.32 -22.56 15.32
CA VAL A 46 6.35 -22.38 14.31
C VAL A 46 6.12 -21.08 13.55
N CYS A 47 7.11 -20.20 13.59
CA CYS A 47 7.18 -19.05 12.70
C CYS A 47 7.84 -19.47 11.37
N ILE A 48 7.12 -19.33 10.26
CA ILE A 48 7.65 -19.59 8.92
C ILE A 48 8.09 -18.26 8.32
N ASP A 49 9.39 -18.00 8.40
CA ASP A 49 10.01 -16.78 7.89
C ASP A 49 10.18 -16.86 6.36
N MET A 50 9.41 -16.03 5.66
CA MET A 50 9.37 -15.94 4.20
C MET A 50 10.38 -14.93 3.64
N THR A 51 11.09 -14.17 4.49
CA THR A 51 11.93 -13.02 4.08
C THR A 51 13.11 -13.40 3.17
N LEU A 52 13.43 -14.67 3.01
CA LEU A 52 14.49 -15.15 2.11
C LEU A 52 13.98 -15.71 0.78
N MET A 53 12.67 -15.87 0.62
CA MET A 53 12.04 -16.15 -0.67
C MET A 53 11.84 -14.83 -1.41
N LYS A 54 12.91 -14.30 -2.01
CA LYS A 54 12.96 -12.94 -2.60
C LYS A 54 13.12 -12.90 -4.12
N ARG A 55 13.13 -14.04 -4.80
CA ARG A 55 13.44 -14.06 -6.24
C ARG A 55 12.31 -13.43 -7.06
N VAL A 56 12.68 -12.60 -8.04
CA VAL A 56 11.83 -12.36 -9.21
C VAL A 56 11.94 -13.59 -10.10
N LYS A 57 10.84 -14.33 -10.27
CA LYS A 57 10.82 -15.60 -11.02
C LYS A 57 10.69 -15.38 -12.52
N SER A 58 9.93 -14.37 -12.92
CA SER A 58 9.77 -13.95 -14.32
C SER A 58 9.18 -12.56 -14.41
N LEU A 59 9.65 -11.76 -15.37
CA LEU A 59 9.09 -10.46 -15.73
C LEU A 59 8.56 -10.54 -17.17
N HIS A 60 7.33 -10.11 -17.39
CA HIS A 60 6.70 -10.09 -18.71
C HIS A 60 6.36 -8.64 -19.07
N VAL A 61 7.32 -7.95 -19.69
CA VAL A 61 7.25 -6.50 -19.96
C VAL A 61 6.05 -6.14 -20.84
N GLU A 62 5.78 -6.94 -21.88
CA GLU A 62 4.68 -6.71 -22.83
C GLU A 62 3.30 -6.95 -22.20
N ASP A 63 3.21 -7.93 -21.30
CA ASP A 63 1.98 -8.23 -20.56
C ASP A 63 1.78 -7.32 -19.33
N MET A 64 2.83 -6.59 -18.95
CA MET A 64 2.91 -5.76 -17.74
C MET A 64 2.50 -6.54 -16.50
N ASP A 65 3.18 -7.67 -16.27
CA ASP A 65 3.08 -8.46 -15.05
C ASP A 65 4.43 -9.07 -14.63
N VAL A 66 4.52 -9.43 -13.36
CA VAL A 66 5.70 -10.06 -12.76
C VAL A 66 5.30 -11.19 -11.83
N VAL A 67 6.08 -12.27 -11.84
CA VAL A 67 5.94 -13.39 -10.88
C VAL A 67 7.09 -13.30 -9.89
N VAL A 68 6.76 -13.18 -8.61
CA VAL A 68 7.73 -12.98 -7.54
C VAL A 68 7.49 -13.92 -6.37
N GLU A 69 8.53 -14.13 -5.59
CA GLU A 69 8.44 -14.77 -4.29
C GLU A 69 7.95 -13.78 -3.20
N PRO A 70 7.27 -14.27 -2.16
CA PRO A 70 6.53 -13.42 -1.20
C PRO A 70 7.41 -12.55 -0.30
N GLY A 71 8.67 -12.91 -0.12
CA GLY A 71 9.62 -12.21 0.75
C GLY A 71 10.22 -10.96 0.14
N ILE A 72 10.08 -10.73 -1.17
CA ILE A 72 10.61 -9.52 -1.82
C ILE A 72 9.92 -8.29 -1.24
N GLY A 73 10.70 -7.26 -0.92
CA GLY A 73 10.16 -5.97 -0.51
C GLY A 73 9.53 -5.23 -1.68
N TRP A 74 8.51 -4.41 -1.45
CA TRP A 74 7.89 -3.63 -2.53
C TRP A 74 8.86 -2.57 -3.12
N ILE A 75 9.73 -2.00 -2.29
CA ILE A 75 10.80 -1.07 -2.71
C ILE A 75 11.81 -1.82 -3.59
N GLU A 76 12.31 -2.96 -3.11
CA GLU A 76 13.24 -3.84 -3.84
C GLU A 76 12.66 -4.28 -5.19
N LEU A 77 11.35 -4.59 -5.24
CA LEU A 77 10.66 -4.89 -6.49
C LEU A 77 10.62 -3.67 -7.43
N ASN A 78 10.30 -2.48 -6.93
CA ASN A 78 10.24 -1.29 -7.76
C ASN A 78 11.61 -0.86 -8.30
N GLU A 79 12.68 -0.98 -7.51
CA GLU A 79 14.06 -0.80 -7.98
C GLU A 79 14.41 -1.77 -9.12
N TYR A 80 13.97 -3.02 -9.02
CA TYR A 80 14.15 -4.01 -10.10
C TYR A 80 13.37 -3.66 -11.38
N LEU A 81 12.18 -3.07 -11.25
CA LEU A 81 11.29 -2.78 -12.37
C LEU A 81 11.60 -1.46 -13.09
N GLU A 82 12.26 -0.53 -12.41
CA GLU A 82 12.56 0.81 -12.92
C GLU A 82 13.26 0.83 -14.30
N PRO A 83 14.30 0.00 -14.57
CA PRO A 83 14.95 -0.03 -15.88
C PRO A 83 14.02 -0.42 -17.04
N TYR A 84 12.89 -1.05 -16.76
CA TYR A 84 11.89 -1.45 -17.76
C TYR A 84 10.78 -0.40 -17.95
N GLY A 85 10.87 0.73 -17.24
CA GLY A 85 9.84 1.77 -17.22
C GLY A 85 8.53 1.30 -16.59
N LEU A 86 8.59 0.29 -15.70
CA LEU A 86 7.44 -0.30 -15.02
C LEU A 86 7.57 -0.10 -13.51
N PHE A 87 6.45 -0.15 -12.80
CA PHE A 87 6.41 -0.17 -11.35
C PHE A 87 5.18 -0.94 -10.83
N PHE A 88 5.29 -1.44 -9.61
CA PHE A 88 4.19 -1.94 -8.81
C PHE A 88 3.62 -0.77 -7.97
N PRO A 89 2.31 -0.45 -8.11
CA PRO A 89 1.81 0.88 -7.75
C PRO A 89 1.40 1.06 -6.28
N LEU A 90 1.51 0.03 -5.44
CA LEU A 90 1.16 0.17 -4.02
C LEU A 90 2.39 0.56 -3.21
N ASP A 91 2.17 1.48 -2.27
CA ASP A 91 3.23 2.17 -1.52
C ASP A 91 2.94 2.19 -0.01
N PRO A 92 2.93 1.01 0.66
CA PRO A 92 2.78 0.95 2.11
C PRO A 92 4.01 1.50 2.84
N GLY A 93 3.98 1.44 4.17
CA GLY A 93 5.14 1.72 5.01
C GLY A 93 6.41 0.94 4.58
N PRO A 94 7.60 1.52 4.79
CA PRO A 94 8.87 0.84 4.49
C PRO A 94 8.97 -0.53 5.19
N GLY A 95 9.60 -1.50 4.52
CA GLY A 95 9.84 -2.85 5.06
C GLY A 95 8.76 -3.89 4.74
N ALA A 96 7.62 -3.49 4.18
CA ALA A 96 6.57 -4.44 3.80
C ALA A 96 7.02 -5.36 2.65
N THR A 97 6.73 -6.66 2.78
CA THR A 97 6.98 -7.68 1.74
C THR A 97 5.72 -7.98 0.94
N ILE A 98 5.86 -8.39 -0.31
CA ILE A 98 4.72 -8.67 -1.21
C ILE A 98 3.75 -9.71 -0.64
N GLY A 99 4.26 -10.76 0.00
CA GLY A 99 3.44 -11.78 0.65
C GLY A 99 2.64 -11.22 1.83
N GLY A 100 3.27 -10.37 2.66
CA GLY A 100 2.59 -9.67 3.75
C GLY A 100 1.49 -8.74 3.21
N MET A 101 1.80 -7.99 2.14
CA MET A 101 0.82 -7.13 1.47
C MET A 101 -0.39 -7.94 0.95
N CYS A 102 -0.17 -9.12 0.37
CA CYS A 102 -1.24 -10.01 -0.06
C CYS A 102 -2.09 -10.47 1.13
N ALA A 103 -1.43 -10.93 2.20
CA ALA A 103 -2.08 -11.49 3.37
C ALA A 103 -2.95 -10.47 4.11
N THR A 104 -2.57 -9.19 4.14
CA THR A 104 -3.31 -8.11 4.83
C THR A 104 -4.20 -7.28 3.92
N ARG A 105 -4.33 -7.67 2.63
CA ARG A 105 -5.06 -6.87 1.62
C ARG A 105 -4.62 -5.40 1.63
N CYS A 106 -3.31 -5.20 1.62
CA CYS A 106 -2.69 -3.90 1.72
C CYS A 106 -3.23 -2.89 0.68
N SER A 107 -3.38 -1.65 1.13
CA SER A 107 -3.69 -0.48 0.31
C SER A 107 -2.42 0.37 0.12
N GLY A 108 -2.51 1.68 0.29
CA GLY A 108 -1.45 2.66 0.01
C GLY A 108 -2.08 3.97 -0.42
N SER A 109 -1.30 5.05 -0.43
CA SER A 109 -1.80 6.38 -0.83
C SER A 109 -2.18 6.43 -2.31
N LEU A 110 -1.59 5.55 -3.12
CA LEU A 110 -1.88 5.38 -4.55
C LEU A 110 -3.12 4.50 -4.83
N ALA A 111 -3.78 3.96 -3.79
CA ALA A 111 -4.90 3.05 -3.97
C ALA A 111 -6.12 3.69 -4.64
N VAL A 112 -6.30 5.01 -4.51
CA VAL A 112 -7.38 5.75 -5.18
C VAL A 112 -7.31 5.62 -6.71
N ARG A 113 -6.09 5.51 -7.26
CA ARG A 113 -5.88 5.38 -8.71
C ARG A 113 -5.71 3.96 -9.18
N TYR A 114 -4.96 3.15 -8.42
CA TYR A 114 -4.54 1.82 -8.86
C TYR A 114 -5.24 0.66 -8.13
N GLY A 115 -6.14 0.95 -7.19
CA GLY A 115 -6.79 -0.05 -6.35
C GLY A 115 -5.88 -0.59 -5.25
N THR A 116 -6.27 -1.70 -4.65
CA THR A 116 -5.56 -2.34 -3.53
C THR A 116 -4.81 -3.61 -3.99
N MET A 117 -4.24 -4.37 -3.06
CA MET A 117 -3.69 -5.70 -3.36
C MET A 117 -4.73 -6.63 -4.01
N ARG A 118 -6.01 -6.47 -3.67
CA ARG A 118 -7.11 -7.21 -4.30
C ARG A 118 -7.17 -6.99 -5.82
N ASP A 119 -6.81 -5.81 -6.27
CA ASP A 119 -6.95 -5.36 -7.66
C ASP A 119 -5.66 -5.59 -8.46
N ASN A 120 -4.51 -5.63 -7.78
CA ASN A 120 -3.19 -5.72 -8.40
C ASN A 120 -2.59 -7.14 -8.37
N VAL A 121 -3.19 -8.10 -7.68
CA VAL A 121 -2.78 -9.51 -7.75
C VAL A 121 -3.58 -10.24 -8.85
N ILE A 122 -2.87 -10.90 -9.76
CA ILE A 122 -3.47 -11.70 -10.84
C ILE A 122 -3.75 -13.13 -10.37
N ASN A 123 -2.77 -13.77 -9.74
CA ASN A 123 -2.91 -15.09 -9.11
C ASN A 123 -1.80 -15.32 -8.08
N LEU A 124 -1.95 -16.40 -7.31
CA LEU A 124 -1.08 -16.79 -6.21
C LEU A 124 -0.80 -18.30 -6.27
N LYS A 125 0.33 -18.73 -5.72
CA LYS A 125 0.46 -20.06 -5.12
C LYS A 125 0.48 -19.96 -3.60
N ALA A 126 -0.12 -20.96 -2.95
CA ALA A 126 -0.09 -21.08 -1.52
C ALA A 126 -0.01 -22.54 -1.07
N VAL A 127 0.61 -22.76 0.08
CA VAL A 127 0.62 -24.03 0.80
C VAL A 127 -0.53 -24.02 1.79
N LEU A 128 -1.49 -24.94 1.62
CA LEU A 128 -2.64 -25.10 2.52
C LEU A 128 -2.25 -25.81 3.81
N ALA A 129 -3.14 -25.83 4.82
CA ALA A 129 -2.90 -26.44 6.12
C ALA A 129 -2.57 -27.96 6.07
N ASN A 130 -2.99 -28.67 5.01
CA ASN A 130 -2.61 -30.07 4.78
C ASN A 130 -1.26 -30.23 4.04
N GLY A 131 -0.62 -29.12 3.69
CA GLY A 131 0.63 -29.03 2.95
C GLY A 131 0.51 -29.13 1.44
N ASP A 132 -0.70 -29.18 0.88
CA ASP A 132 -0.88 -29.16 -0.56
C ASP A 132 -0.56 -27.78 -1.12
N ILE A 133 0.10 -27.76 -2.28
CA ILE A 133 0.39 -26.54 -3.02
C ILE A 133 -0.74 -26.31 -4.01
N VAL A 134 -1.42 -25.18 -3.88
CA VAL A 134 -2.50 -24.78 -4.79
C VAL A 134 -2.11 -23.55 -5.58
N LYS A 135 -2.50 -23.52 -6.85
CA LYS A 135 -2.46 -22.31 -7.69
C LYS A 135 -3.87 -21.77 -7.85
N THR A 136 -4.08 -20.52 -7.48
CA THR A 136 -5.42 -19.92 -7.39
C THR A 136 -6.01 -19.49 -8.72
N GLY A 137 -5.20 -19.38 -9.77
CA GLY A 137 -5.65 -18.94 -11.09
C GLY A 137 -4.57 -18.99 -12.17
N SER A 138 -4.94 -18.57 -13.38
CA SER A 138 -4.01 -18.40 -14.50
C SER A 138 -3.36 -17.01 -14.49
N ARG A 139 -2.41 -16.75 -15.41
CA ARG A 139 -1.81 -15.41 -15.61
C ARG A 139 -2.70 -14.46 -16.41
N ALA A 140 -3.85 -14.93 -16.91
CA ALA A 140 -4.74 -14.09 -17.71
C ALA A 140 -5.29 -12.93 -16.88
N ARG A 141 -5.15 -11.69 -17.37
CA ARG A 141 -5.64 -10.47 -16.71
C ARG A 141 -7.15 -10.48 -16.45
N LYS A 142 -7.91 -11.20 -17.28
CA LYS A 142 -9.35 -11.38 -17.15
C LYS A 142 -9.66 -12.86 -17.31
N SER A 143 -10.35 -13.43 -16.33
CA SER A 143 -10.88 -14.78 -16.36
C SER A 143 -12.25 -14.80 -15.69
N ALA A 144 -13.17 -15.58 -16.25
CA ALA A 144 -14.45 -15.93 -15.62
C ALA A 144 -14.54 -17.45 -15.38
N ALA A 145 -13.41 -18.15 -15.46
CA ALA A 145 -13.36 -19.60 -15.30
C ALA A 145 -13.30 -19.97 -13.81
N GLY A 146 -14.44 -20.41 -13.27
CA GLY A 146 -14.55 -20.94 -11.91
C GLY A 146 -14.54 -19.86 -10.82
N TYR A 147 -14.26 -20.28 -9.60
CA TYR A 147 -14.21 -19.39 -8.44
C TYR A 147 -12.94 -18.55 -8.41
N ASP A 148 -13.06 -17.32 -7.94
CA ASP A 148 -11.93 -16.43 -7.70
C ASP A 148 -11.26 -16.76 -6.36
N LEU A 149 -10.51 -17.87 -6.35
CA LEU A 149 -9.76 -18.31 -5.17
C LEU A 149 -8.63 -17.34 -4.81
N THR A 150 -8.16 -16.53 -5.77
CA THR A 150 -7.15 -15.50 -5.51
C THR A 150 -7.70 -14.48 -4.52
N ARG A 151 -8.90 -13.95 -4.76
CA ARG A 151 -9.54 -12.99 -3.85
C ARG A 151 -9.92 -13.57 -2.49
N LEU A 152 -10.11 -14.89 -2.38
CA LEU A 152 -10.31 -15.54 -1.08
C LEU A 152 -9.02 -15.52 -0.23
N MET A 153 -7.85 -15.67 -0.85
CA MET A 153 -6.56 -15.67 -0.17
C MET A 153 -6.05 -14.26 0.17
N ILE A 154 -6.41 -13.24 -0.62
CA ILE A 154 -6.02 -11.85 -0.33
C ILE A 154 -6.79 -11.32 0.87
N GLY A 155 -6.07 -10.90 1.92
CA GLY A 155 -6.68 -10.50 3.19
C GLY A 155 -6.95 -11.68 4.14
N SER A 156 -6.43 -12.87 3.87
CA SER A 156 -6.63 -14.03 4.74
C SER A 156 -5.72 -14.05 5.96
N GLU A 157 -4.76 -13.13 6.07
CA GLU A 157 -3.86 -12.99 7.22
C GLU A 157 -3.07 -14.27 7.54
N GLY A 158 -2.78 -15.09 6.52
CA GLY A 158 -2.11 -16.39 6.68
C GLY A 158 -2.98 -17.52 7.26
N THR A 159 -4.24 -17.25 7.61
CA THR A 159 -5.14 -18.24 8.24
C THR A 159 -5.65 -19.32 7.27
N LEU A 160 -5.63 -19.04 5.96
CA LEU A 160 -6.04 -19.98 4.90
C LEU A 160 -4.87 -20.71 4.24
N GLY A 161 -3.63 -20.30 4.50
CA GLY A 161 -2.44 -20.90 3.93
C GLY A 161 -1.24 -19.95 3.84
N VAL A 162 -0.08 -20.50 3.50
CA VAL A 162 1.18 -19.77 3.37
C VAL A 162 1.41 -19.42 1.90
N ILE A 163 1.38 -18.13 1.55
CA ILE A 163 1.61 -17.66 0.18
C ILE A 163 3.08 -17.86 -0.20
N THR A 164 3.36 -18.49 -1.34
CA THR A 164 4.71 -18.89 -1.79
C THR A 164 5.12 -18.30 -3.15
N GLU A 165 4.17 -17.80 -3.94
CA GLU A 165 4.40 -17.16 -5.23
C GLU A 165 3.25 -16.18 -5.51
N VAL A 166 3.58 -15.00 -6.05
CA VAL A 166 2.58 -13.96 -6.36
C VAL A 166 2.81 -13.49 -7.79
N THR A 167 1.74 -13.48 -8.59
CA THR A 167 1.72 -12.81 -9.90
C THR A 167 1.07 -11.44 -9.73
N LEU A 168 1.82 -10.37 -9.98
CA LEU A 168 1.39 -8.98 -9.81
C LEU A 168 1.17 -8.31 -11.15
N ARG A 169 0.15 -7.46 -11.24
CA ARG A 169 -0.03 -6.49 -12.32
C ARG A 169 0.94 -5.32 -12.11
N LEU A 170 1.56 -4.89 -13.20
CA LEU A 170 2.44 -3.73 -13.24
C LEU A 170 1.76 -2.55 -13.95
N GLN A 171 2.29 -1.36 -13.66
CA GLN A 171 1.91 -0.10 -14.28
C GLN A 171 3.12 0.54 -14.94
N LYS A 172 2.90 1.44 -15.90
CA LYS A 172 3.96 2.26 -16.49
C LYS A 172 4.33 3.39 -15.54
N ILE A 173 5.62 3.62 -15.34
CA ILE A 173 6.09 4.79 -14.60
C ILE A 173 5.54 6.05 -15.31
N PRO A 174 4.79 6.92 -14.61
CA PRO A 174 4.24 8.12 -15.22
C PRO A 174 5.33 9.05 -15.74
N GLN A 175 5.10 9.67 -16.89
CA GLN A 175 6.05 10.62 -17.49
C GLN A 175 6.17 11.91 -16.70
N TYR A 176 5.07 12.31 -16.03
CA TYR A 176 4.98 13.55 -15.30
C TYR A 176 4.12 13.39 -14.05
N SER A 177 4.44 14.17 -13.01
CA SER A 177 3.61 14.32 -11.83
C SER A 177 3.67 15.73 -11.24
N VAL A 178 2.53 16.18 -10.73
CA VAL A 178 2.37 17.42 -9.97
C VAL A 178 1.84 17.07 -8.59
N VAL A 179 2.47 17.60 -7.53
CA VAL A 179 1.98 17.49 -6.15
C VAL A 179 1.46 18.85 -5.74
N ALA A 180 0.25 18.91 -5.18
CA ALA A 180 -0.34 20.14 -4.70
C ALA A 180 -0.73 20.03 -3.23
N MET A 181 -0.71 21.16 -2.53
CA MET A 181 -1.13 21.27 -1.14
C MET A 181 -2.01 22.51 -0.97
N CYS A 182 -3.08 22.40 -0.18
CA CYS A 182 -4.05 23.47 0.05
C CYS A 182 -4.53 23.45 1.50
N ASN A 183 -4.62 24.63 2.12
CA ASN A 183 -5.11 24.80 3.48
C ASN A 183 -6.60 25.14 3.50
N PHE A 184 -7.28 24.74 4.56
CA PHE A 184 -8.72 24.92 4.75
C PHE A 184 -9.06 25.37 6.18
N PRO A 185 -10.13 26.16 6.38
CA PRO A 185 -10.57 26.56 7.72
C PRO A 185 -11.07 25.39 8.57
N THR A 186 -11.69 24.39 7.94
CA THR A 186 -12.27 23.22 8.62
C THR A 186 -11.99 21.93 7.87
N ILE A 187 -12.03 20.80 8.58
CA ILE A 187 -11.97 19.45 8.00
C ILE A 187 -13.11 19.26 6.98
N LYS A 188 -14.28 19.86 7.24
CA LYS A 188 -15.43 19.83 6.34
C LYS A 188 -15.14 20.51 5.00
N ASP A 189 -14.55 21.71 5.00
CA ASP A 189 -14.19 22.40 3.76
C ASP A 189 -13.22 21.55 2.92
N ALA A 190 -12.23 20.93 3.57
CA ALA A 190 -11.30 20.01 2.93
C ALA A 190 -12.02 18.77 2.35
N ALA A 191 -12.88 18.11 3.14
CA ALA A 191 -13.64 16.97 2.69
C ALA A 191 -14.56 17.32 1.49
N ASP A 192 -15.22 18.48 1.52
CA ASP A 192 -16.07 18.97 0.43
C ASP A 192 -15.28 19.18 -0.88
N VAL A 193 -14.02 19.62 -0.80
CA VAL A 193 -13.12 19.74 -1.97
C VAL A 193 -12.69 18.37 -2.50
N ALA A 194 -12.32 17.43 -1.62
CA ALA A 194 -11.99 16.07 -2.03
C ALA A 194 -13.19 15.40 -2.72
N ILE A 195 -14.39 15.54 -2.16
CA ILE A 195 -15.66 15.08 -2.73
C ILE A 195 -15.87 15.72 -4.10
N ALA A 196 -15.85 17.06 -4.19
CA ALA A 196 -16.09 17.78 -5.44
C ALA A 196 -15.08 17.41 -6.54
N THR A 197 -13.83 17.17 -6.18
CA THR A 197 -12.77 16.71 -7.09
C THR A 197 -13.07 15.32 -7.65
N MET A 198 -13.55 14.39 -6.80
CA MET A 198 -13.95 13.06 -7.27
C MET A 198 -15.21 13.15 -8.15
N PHE A 199 -16.18 13.99 -7.79
CA PHE A 199 -17.42 14.18 -8.55
C PHE A 199 -17.24 14.85 -9.90
N SER A 200 -16.19 15.66 -10.09
CA SER A 200 -15.87 16.25 -11.40
C SER A 200 -15.25 15.25 -12.38
N GLY A 201 -15.01 14.00 -11.96
CA GLY A 201 -14.45 12.95 -12.80
C GLY A 201 -12.92 12.98 -12.90
N ILE A 202 -12.26 13.84 -12.13
CA ILE A 202 -10.80 13.96 -12.11
C ILE A 202 -10.20 12.71 -11.47
N GLN A 203 -9.30 12.05 -12.19
CA GLN A 203 -8.54 10.92 -11.65
C GLN A 203 -7.28 11.42 -10.92
N VAL A 204 -7.45 11.64 -9.62
CA VAL A 204 -6.36 11.87 -8.66
C VAL A 204 -5.52 10.61 -8.49
N SER A 205 -4.21 10.79 -8.34
CA SER A 205 -3.27 9.72 -7.99
C SER A 205 -3.17 9.50 -6.49
N ARG A 206 -3.24 10.59 -5.72
CA ARG A 206 -3.30 10.61 -4.26
C ARG A 206 -4.18 11.78 -3.81
N VAL A 207 -4.93 11.58 -2.73
CA VAL A 207 -5.61 12.64 -1.97
C VAL A 207 -5.49 12.30 -0.50
N GLU A 208 -4.74 13.10 0.23
CA GLU A 208 -4.44 12.86 1.64
C GLU A 208 -4.83 14.10 2.46
N LEU A 209 -5.49 13.87 3.59
CA LEU A 209 -5.87 14.93 4.53
C LEU A 209 -4.96 14.85 5.75
N LEU A 210 -4.50 16.02 6.20
CA LEU A 210 -3.91 16.23 7.51
C LEU A 210 -4.82 17.19 8.28
N ASP A 211 -5.26 16.82 9.47
CA ASP A 211 -5.97 17.75 10.35
C ASP A 211 -4.98 18.70 11.06
N GLU A 212 -5.52 19.71 11.74
CA GLU A 212 -4.72 20.70 12.47
C GLU A 212 -3.84 20.08 13.56
N VAL A 213 -4.30 19.00 14.20
CA VAL A 213 -3.58 18.31 15.29
C VAL A 213 -2.37 17.57 14.73
N GLN A 214 -2.53 16.90 13.58
CA GLN A 214 -1.46 16.24 12.86
C GLN A 214 -0.43 17.24 12.34
N VAL A 215 -0.86 18.38 11.78
CA VAL A 215 0.07 19.43 11.33
C VAL A 215 0.88 19.99 12.50
N LYS A 216 0.23 20.24 13.64
CA LYS A 216 0.90 20.64 14.88
C LYS A 216 1.94 19.61 15.34
N ALA A 217 1.59 18.32 15.33
CA ALA A 217 2.51 17.25 15.69
C ALA A 217 3.76 17.25 14.79
N ILE A 218 3.57 17.44 13.48
CA ILE A 218 4.66 17.52 12.50
C ILE A 218 5.56 18.75 12.76
N ASN A 219 4.98 19.91 13.05
CA ASN A 219 5.74 21.12 13.40
C ASN A 219 6.65 20.87 14.61
N ILE A 220 6.11 20.25 15.67
CA ILE A 220 6.85 19.94 16.90
C ILE A 220 7.97 18.93 16.63
N ALA A 221 7.66 17.82 15.96
CA ALA A 221 8.61 16.72 15.77
C ALA A 221 9.77 17.11 14.83
N ASN A 222 9.49 17.89 13.79
CA ASN A 222 10.42 18.11 12.67
C ASN A 222 10.89 19.57 12.55
N GLY A 223 10.57 20.43 13.52
CA GLY A 223 10.98 21.85 13.52
C GLY A 223 10.42 22.64 12.33
N ARG A 224 9.22 22.28 11.85
CA ARG A 224 8.55 22.98 10.75
C ARG A 224 7.66 24.11 11.29
N ASN A 225 7.24 25.01 10.40
CA ASN A 225 6.34 26.11 10.70
C ASN A 225 5.18 26.17 9.70
N LEU A 226 4.53 25.02 9.51
CA LEU A 226 3.34 24.90 8.67
C LEU A 226 2.12 25.51 9.38
N PRO A 227 1.17 26.12 8.65
CA PRO A 227 -0.09 26.56 9.25
C PRO A 227 -0.85 25.40 9.90
N GLU A 228 -1.13 25.49 11.21
CA GLU A 228 -1.87 24.47 11.98
C GLU A 228 -3.38 24.50 11.66
N VAL A 229 -3.71 24.15 10.42
CA VAL A 229 -5.07 24.09 9.89
C VAL A 229 -5.23 22.85 9.01
N PRO A 230 -6.46 22.35 8.81
CA PRO A 230 -6.74 21.26 7.89
C PRO A 230 -6.10 21.48 6.52
N THR A 231 -5.42 20.45 6.01
CA THR A 231 -4.60 20.55 4.80
C THR A 231 -4.82 19.34 3.91
N LEU A 232 -5.23 19.57 2.66
CA LEU A 232 -5.25 18.52 1.65
C LEU A 232 -3.97 18.52 0.84
N MET A 233 -3.53 17.32 0.49
CA MET A 233 -2.46 17.07 -0.45
C MET A 233 -3.01 16.25 -1.62
N PHE A 234 -2.69 16.67 -2.83
CA PHE A 234 -3.07 16.00 -4.07
C PHE A 234 -1.83 15.59 -4.85
N GLU A 235 -1.92 14.50 -5.60
CA GLU A 235 -0.99 14.23 -6.69
C GLU A 235 -1.74 13.85 -7.95
N PHE A 236 -1.27 14.39 -9.07
CA PHE A 236 -1.75 14.09 -10.42
C PHE A 236 -0.59 13.53 -11.20
N VAL A 237 -0.78 12.38 -11.86
CA VAL A 237 0.24 11.77 -12.72
C VAL A 237 -0.31 11.49 -14.12
N GLY A 238 0.54 11.62 -15.13
CA GLY A 238 0.17 11.43 -16.53
C GLY A 238 1.16 12.12 -17.47
N THR A 239 0.62 12.74 -18.52
CA THR A 239 1.37 13.70 -19.32
C THR A 239 1.48 15.03 -18.58
N GLU A 240 2.42 15.87 -19.01
CA GLU A 240 2.58 17.24 -18.48
C GLU A 240 1.29 18.05 -18.62
N ALA A 241 0.70 18.05 -19.82
CA ALA A 241 -0.54 18.77 -20.11
C ALA A 241 -1.71 18.29 -19.22
N TYR A 242 -1.90 16.98 -19.11
CA TYR A 242 -2.95 16.41 -18.26
C TYR A 242 -2.75 16.82 -16.80
N SER A 243 -1.56 16.62 -16.25
CA SER A 243 -1.30 16.83 -14.82
C SER A 243 -1.47 18.31 -14.42
N ARG A 244 -1.05 19.24 -15.29
CA ARG A 244 -1.26 20.68 -15.09
C ARG A 244 -2.74 21.07 -15.19
N GLU A 245 -3.44 20.60 -16.21
CA GLU A 245 -4.87 20.86 -16.39
C GLU A 245 -5.67 20.42 -15.16
N GLN A 246 -5.45 19.18 -14.69
CA GLN A 246 -6.14 18.68 -13.50
C GLN A 246 -5.83 19.50 -12.25
N THR A 247 -4.58 19.92 -12.09
CA THR A 247 -4.15 20.78 -10.96
C THR A 247 -4.90 22.11 -10.97
N LEU A 248 -5.03 22.75 -12.13
CA LEU A 248 -5.75 24.03 -12.27
C LEU A 248 -7.24 23.88 -12.00
N ILE A 249 -7.86 22.78 -12.44
CA ILE A 249 -9.29 22.52 -12.14
C ILE A 249 -9.47 22.32 -10.64
N VAL A 250 -8.60 21.54 -9.98
CA VAL A 250 -8.67 21.33 -8.53
C VAL A 250 -8.38 22.61 -7.74
N GLN A 251 -7.45 23.45 -8.21
CA GLN A 251 -7.21 24.77 -7.61
C GLN A 251 -8.47 25.65 -7.65
N LYS A 252 -9.20 25.64 -8.76
CA LYS A 252 -10.49 26.34 -8.89
C LYS A 252 -11.53 25.78 -7.92
N ILE A 253 -11.69 24.46 -7.87
CA ILE A 253 -12.62 23.78 -6.94
C ILE A 253 -12.32 24.15 -5.48
N ALA A 254 -11.03 24.17 -5.12
CA ALA A 254 -10.57 24.52 -3.78
C ALA A 254 -10.86 25.99 -3.46
N THR A 255 -10.58 26.90 -4.39
CA THR A 255 -10.84 28.35 -4.23
C THR A 255 -12.34 28.64 -4.02
N GLU A 256 -13.21 27.93 -4.73
CA GLU A 256 -14.67 28.03 -4.58
C GLU A 256 -15.20 27.51 -3.22
N ARG A 257 -14.36 26.83 -2.44
CA ARG A 257 -14.71 26.14 -1.16
C ARG A 257 -13.74 26.50 -0.04
N ASN A 258 -13.40 27.79 0.06
CA ASN A 258 -12.58 28.35 1.15
C ASN A 258 -11.12 27.85 1.21
N GLY A 259 -10.63 27.20 0.15
CA GLY A 259 -9.22 26.80 0.04
C GLY A 259 -8.30 28.01 -0.06
N SER A 260 -7.17 27.94 0.63
CA SER A 260 -6.15 28.98 0.67
C SER A 260 -4.74 28.39 0.56
N ASN A 261 -3.75 29.25 0.29
CA ASN A 261 -2.34 28.86 0.18
C ASN A 261 -2.10 27.65 -0.75
N PHE A 262 -2.80 27.62 -1.89
CA PHE A 262 -2.63 26.54 -2.86
C PHE A 262 -1.22 26.61 -3.45
N ILE A 263 -0.37 25.65 -3.08
CA ILE A 263 0.96 25.48 -3.64
C ILE A 263 1.00 24.22 -4.48
N PHE A 264 1.80 24.21 -5.53
CA PHE A 264 2.10 23.00 -6.29
C PHE A 264 3.57 22.91 -6.63
N ALA A 265 4.07 21.69 -6.71
CA ALA A 265 5.44 21.34 -6.99
C ALA A 265 5.49 20.41 -8.22
N GLU A 266 6.37 20.75 -9.14
CA GLU A 266 6.65 19.96 -10.34
C GLU A 266 8.05 19.34 -10.29
N ASP A 267 9.01 20.03 -9.66
CA ASP A 267 10.37 19.55 -9.50
C ASP A 267 10.44 18.39 -8.49
N PRO A 268 11.34 17.40 -8.71
CA PRO A 268 11.39 16.20 -7.88
C PRO A 268 11.65 16.45 -6.39
N GLU A 269 12.51 17.41 -6.04
CA GLU A 269 12.86 17.67 -4.65
C GLU A 269 11.72 18.33 -3.89
N ALA A 270 11.07 19.36 -4.43
CA ALA A 270 9.91 19.98 -3.79
C ALA A 270 8.74 19.00 -3.65
N LYS A 271 8.51 18.12 -4.65
CA LYS A 271 7.49 17.05 -4.54
C LYS A 271 7.81 16.09 -3.39
N LYS A 272 9.08 15.73 -3.24
CA LYS A 272 9.55 14.85 -2.17
C LYS A 272 9.38 15.53 -0.81
N GLU A 273 9.72 16.82 -0.68
CA GLU A 273 9.54 17.61 0.54
C GLU A 273 8.08 17.71 0.96
N LEU A 274 7.16 17.94 0.01
CA LEU A 274 5.73 17.94 0.28
C LEU A 274 5.27 16.57 0.78
N TRP A 275 5.57 15.49 0.05
CA TRP A 275 5.14 14.14 0.46
C TRP A 275 5.76 13.68 1.78
N GLN A 276 6.94 14.20 2.12
CA GLN A 276 7.59 13.90 3.39
C GLN A 276 6.73 14.35 4.59
N ILE A 277 6.03 15.49 4.49
CA ILE A 277 5.11 15.99 5.53
C ILE A 277 4.09 14.90 5.89
N ARG A 278 3.41 14.35 4.88
CA ARG A 278 2.38 13.32 5.07
C ARG A 278 2.94 11.99 5.57
N LYS A 279 4.14 11.59 5.12
CA LYS A 279 4.79 10.34 5.54
C LYS A 279 5.22 10.36 6.99
N GLU A 280 5.58 11.53 7.51
CA GLU A 280 6.02 11.71 8.90
C GLU A 280 4.86 11.80 9.91
N ALA A 281 3.64 12.09 9.44
CA ALA A 281 2.48 12.39 10.28
C ALA A 281 2.20 11.36 11.38
N LEU A 282 2.20 10.06 11.06
CA LEU A 282 1.93 9.00 12.04
C LEU A 282 2.97 8.99 13.17
N TRP A 283 4.25 9.07 12.81
CA TRP A 283 5.34 9.05 13.78
C TRP A 283 5.39 10.33 14.60
N ALA A 284 5.08 11.47 13.99
CA ALA A 284 4.94 12.73 14.69
C ALA A 284 3.80 12.68 15.73
N CYS A 285 2.68 12.03 15.42
CA CYS A 285 1.59 11.83 16.38
C CYS A 285 2.04 10.96 17.57
N PHE A 286 2.77 9.87 17.34
CA PHE A 286 3.33 9.05 18.43
C PHE A 286 4.37 9.80 19.26
N ALA A 287 5.17 10.67 18.64
CA ALA A 287 6.12 11.49 19.38
C ALA A 287 5.42 12.54 20.28
N MET A 288 4.30 13.08 19.80
CA MET A 288 3.48 14.04 20.55
C MET A 288 2.69 13.38 21.68
N GLU A 289 2.18 12.16 21.47
CA GLU A 289 1.39 11.39 22.44
C GLU A 289 1.94 9.96 22.64
N PRO A 290 3.06 9.78 23.37
CA PRO A 290 3.76 8.49 23.48
C PRO A 290 2.98 7.38 24.18
N SER A 291 1.95 7.74 24.95
CA SER A 291 1.08 6.78 25.65
C SER A 291 -0.15 6.35 24.84
N SER A 292 -0.27 6.84 23.59
CA SER A 292 -1.42 6.56 22.72
C SER A 292 -1.07 5.52 21.65
N GLU A 293 -2.10 4.78 21.21
CA GLU A 293 -2.01 3.83 20.10
C GLU A 293 -2.73 4.37 18.85
N ALA A 294 -2.32 3.92 17.66
CA ALA A 294 -2.99 4.30 16.43
C ALA A 294 -4.23 3.44 16.19
N MET A 295 -5.33 4.08 15.81
CA MET A 295 -6.55 3.42 15.37
C MET A 295 -6.83 3.79 13.91
N ILE A 296 -7.09 2.79 13.07
CA ILE A 296 -7.56 2.99 11.70
C ILE A 296 -9.07 2.73 11.67
N SER A 297 -9.83 3.64 11.08
CA SER A 297 -11.25 3.48 10.85
C SER A 297 -11.60 3.77 9.40
N VAL A 298 -12.74 3.25 8.94
CA VAL A 298 -13.26 3.49 7.60
C VAL A 298 -14.68 4.01 7.73
N SER A 299 -14.95 5.17 7.14
CA SER A 299 -16.28 5.76 7.06
C SER A 299 -16.63 6.08 5.60
N PRO A 300 -17.91 6.05 5.22
CA PRO A 300 -18.34 6.63 3.95
C PRO A 300 -17.91 8.09 3.88
N LEU A 301 -17.36 8.54 2.75
CA LEU A 301 -16.81 9.90 2.62
C LEU A 301 -17.83 11.00 2.95
N GLY A 302 -19.11 10.80 2.60
CA GLY A 302 -20.20 11.73 2.96
C GLY A 302 -20.58 11.75 4.46
N ARG A 303 -19.91 10.95 5.30
CA ARG A 303 -20.03 10.91 6.76
C ARG A 303 -18.67 11.14 7.46
N PHE A 304 -17.67 11.61 6.72
CA PHE A 304 -16.31 11.79 7.23
C PHE A 304 -16.20 12.96 8.23
N THR A 305 -17.09 13.94 8.13
CA THR A 305 -17.10 15.16 8.95
C THR A 305 -18.43 15.36 9.65
#